data_AF-A0A0J1HAF6-F1
#
_entry.id   AF-A0A0J1HAF6-F1
#
_cell.length_a   1.000
_cell.length_b   1.000
_cell.length_c   1.000
_cell.angle_alpha   90.00
_cell.angle_beta   90.00
_cell.angle_gamma   90.00
#
_symmetry.space_group_name_H-M   'P 1'
#
loop_
_entity.id
_entity.type
_entity.pdbx_description
1 polymer ?
#
loop_
_entity_poly.entity_id
_entity_poly.type
_entity_poly.pdbx_seq_one_letter_code
_entity_poly.pdbx_strand_id
1 'polypeptide(L)' 'MSAENDKQEVTVVDVKMPFTSMVIFLVKLAIASIPAVIILSIIFALLMAVFGGMFHGMGRY' A
#
# COMPACT_ATOMS: atom_id res chain seq x y z
N MET A 1 14.06 -37.62 -10.42
CA MET A 1 13.95 -36.31 -11.12
C MET A 1 13.02 -35.45 -10.30
N SER A 2 13.57 -34.49 -9.57
CA SER A 2 12.80 -33.51 -8.79
C SER A 2 12.26 -32.47 -9.77
N ALA A 3 10.94 -32.35 -9.88
CA ALA A 3 10.33 -31.31 -10.68
C ALA A 3 10.52 -29.97 -9.96
N GLU A 4 11.45 -29.17 -10.47
CA GLU A 4 11.63 -27.77 -10.11
C GLU A 4 10.33 -27.03 -10.49
N ASN A 5 9.69 -26.38 -9.51
CA ASN A 5 8.45 -25.65 -9.72
C ASN A 5 8.79 -24.31 -10.40
N ASP A 6 8.93 -24.34 -11.71
CA ASP A 6 9.08 -23.14 -12.52
C ASP A 6 7.91 -22.20 -12.24
N LYS A 7 8.23 -20.96 -11.87
CA LYS A 7 7.23 -19.92 -11.58
C LYS A 7 6.46 -19.63 -12.86
N GLN A 8 5.23 -20.13 -12.95
CA GLN A 8 4.36 -19.87 -14.08
C GLN A 8 3.71 -18.48 -13.94
N GLU A 9 4.30 -17.49 -14.61
CA GLU A 9 3.73 -16.16 -14.72
C GLU A 9 2.51 -16.18 -15.65
N VAL A 10 1.33 -15.80 -15.13
CA VAL A 10 0.09 -15.73 -15.91
C VAL A 10 -0.38 -14.28 -15.94
N THR A 11 -0.36 -13.67 -17.12
CA THR A 11 -0.95 -12.34 -17.35
C THR A 11 -2.40 -12.51 -17.79
N VAL A 12 -3.33 -12.10 -16.94
CA VAL A 12 -4.75 -12.05 -17.30
C VAL A 12 -5.05 -10.70 -17.93
N VAL A 13 -5.30 -10.70 -19.23
CA VAL A 13 -5.78 -9.53 -20.00
C VAL A 13 -7.30 -9.60 -20.17
N ASP A 14 -7.94 -8.44 -20.21
CA ASP A 14 -9.39 -8.27 -20.43
C ASP A 14 -10.32 -8.92 -19.40
N VAL A 15 -10.36 -8.35 -18.18
CA VAL A 15 -11.37 -8.71 -17.18
C VAL A 15 -12.74 -8.13 -17.57
N LYS A 16 -13.67 -8.99 -17.97
CA LYS A 16 -15.09 -8.62 -18.15
C LYS A 16 -15.74 -8.34 -16.79
N MET A 17 -15.70 -7.08 -16.35
CA MET A 17 -16.37 -6.63 -15.13
C MET A 17 -17.59 -5.76 -15.48
N PRO A 18 -18.83 -6.15 -15.10
CA PRO A 18 -20.00 -5.31 -15.33
C PRO A 18 -19.94 -4.07 -14.44
N PHE A 19 -20.58 -2.98 -14.88
CA PHE A 19 -20.52 -1.66 -14.24
C PHE A 19 -20.85 -1.72 -12.73
N THR A 20 -21.88 -2.46 -12.33
CA THR A 20 -22.27 -2.60 -10.92
C THR A 20 -21.17 -3.22 -10.06
N SER A 21 -20.50 -4.28 -10.55
CA SER A 21 -19.39 -4.92 -9.83
C SER A 21 -18.18 -4.00 -9.72
N MET A 22 -17.91 -3.21 -10.77
CA MET A 22 -16.83 -2.21 -10.75
C MET A 22 -17.09 -1.14 -9.70
N VAL A 23 -18.31 -0.61 -9.61
CA VAL A 23 -18.66 0.41 -8.61
C VAL A 23 -18.53 -0.14 -7.19
N ILE A 24 -19.05 -1.35 -6.94
CA ILE A 24 -18.94 -1.99 -5.61
C ILE A 24 -17.47 -2.18 -5.23
N PHE A 25 -16.63 -2.59 -6.18
CA PHE A 25 -15.18 -2.73 -5.95
C PHE A 25 -14.55 -1.38 -5.58
N LEU A 26 -14.81 -0.33 -6.34
CA LEU A 26 -14.25 1.00 -6.08
C LEU A 26 -14.70 1.56 -4.72
N VAL A 27 -15.96 1.34 -4.34
CA VAL A 27 -16.48 1.73 -3.02
C VAL A 27 -15.77 0.96 -1.90
N LYS A 28 -15.59 -0.35 -2.05
CA LYS A 28 -14.86 -1.16 -1.06
C LYS A 28 -13.40 -0.72 -0.94
N LEU A 29 -12.75 -0.40 -2.06
CA LEU A 29 -11.37 0.10 -2.09
C LEU A 29 -11.25 1.46 -1.40
N ALA A 30 -12.20 2.37 -1.66
CA ALA A 30 -12.22 3.67 -1.01
C ALA A 30 -12.43 3.54 0.51
N ILE A 31 -13.39 2.73 0.97
CA ILE A 31 -13.63 2.52 2.40
C ILE A 31 -12.41 1.83 3.07
N ALA A 32 -11.79 0.86 2.40
CA ALA A 32 -10.60 0.18 2.90
C ALA A 32 -9.37 1.11 3.02
N SER A 33 -9.31 2.20 2.25
CA SER A 33 -8.24 3.19 2.38
C SER A 33 -8.29 3.98 3.70
N ILE A 34 -9.45 4.09 4.35
CA ILE A 34 -9.59 4.87 5.60
C ILE A 34 -8.74 4.23 6.73
N PRO A 35 -8.86 2.92 7.03
CA PRO A 35 -7.94 2.26 7.95
C PRO A 35 -6.47 2.36 7.53
N ALA A 36 -6.18 2.24 6.23
CA ALA A 36 -4.81 2.29 5.72
C ALA A 36 -4.16 3.66 5.99
N VAL A 37 -4.89 4.76 5.80
CA VAL A 37 -4.40 6.13 6.05
C VAL A 37 -4.05 6.34 7.52
N ILE A 38 -4.80 5.75 8.46
CA ILE A 38 -4.49 5.83 9.90
C ILE A 38 -3.16 5.15 10.20
N ILE A 39 -2.91 3.98 9.62
CA ILE A 39 -1.64 3.26 9.82
C ILE A 39 -0.49 4.06 9.19
N LEU A 40 -0.69 4.58 7.97
CA LEU A 40 0.29 5.41 7.29
C LEU A 40 0.61 6.68 8.09
N SER A 41 -0.37 7.36 8.67
CA SER A 41 -0.13 8.59 9.44
C SER A 41 0.74 8.34 10.67
N ILE A 42 0.56 7.21 11.35
CA ILE A 42 1.41 6.80 12.48
C ILE A 42 2.84 6.53 11.99
N ILE A 43 3.01 5.78 10.89
CA ILE A 43 4.33 5.51 10.31
C ILE A 43 5.03 6.83 9.94
N PHE A 44 4.31 7.75 9.27
CA PHE A 44 4.84 9.06 8.91
C PHE A 44 5.22 9.89 10.15
N ALA A 45 4.41 9.87 11.21
CA ALA A 45 4.72 10.56 12.45
C ALA A 45 6.01 10.02 13.09
N LEU A 46 6.22 8.70 13.10
CA LEU A 46 7.44 8.08 13.60
C LEU A 46 8.66 8.45 12.75
N LEU A 47 8.52 8.41 11.41
CA LEU A 47 9.58 8.85 10.51
C LEU A 47 9.94 10.32 10.77
N MET A 48 8.95 11.21 10.85
CA MET A 48 9.17 12.62 11.15
C MET A 48 9.78 12.84 12.53
N ALA A 49 9.44 12.04 13.54
CA ALA A 49 10.06 12.13 14.86
C ALA A 49 11.55 11.74 14.82
N VAL A 50 11.89 10.67 14.09
CA VAL A 50 13.28 10.22 13.92
C VAL A 50 14.08 11.22 13.09
N PHE A 51 13.65 11.49 11.86
CA PHE A 51 14.34 12.40 10.95
C PHE A 51 14.32 13.83 11.48
N GLY A 52 13.15 14.33 11.89
CA GLY A 52 13.00 15.68 12.44
C GLY A 52 13.77 15.86 13.75
N GLY A 53 13.80 14.87 14.65
CA GLY A 53 14.61 14.91 15.86
C GLY A 53 16.11 14.93 15.57
N MET A 54 16.57 14.11 14.62
CA MET A 54 17.97 14.08 14.18
C MET A 54 18.40 15.39 13.53
N PHE A 55 17.58 15.99 12.67
CA PHE A 55 17.90 17.25 11.99
C PHE A 55 17.72 18.48 12.89
N HIS A 56 16.75 18.48 13.80
CA HIS A 56 16.54 19.59 14.75
C HIS A 56 17.59 19.63 15.86
N GLY A 57 18.11 18.48 16.32
CA GLY A 57 19.20 18.41 17.29
C GLY A 57 20.55 18.88 16.73
N MET A 58 20.77 18.74 15.43
CA MET A 58 22.03 19.06 14.75
C MET A 58 22.19 20.55 14.41
N GLY A 59 21.10 21.33 14.35
CA GLY A 59 21.12 22.77 14.05
C GLY A 59 21.19 23.72 15.25
N ARG A 60 21.41 23.21 16.47
CA ARG A 60 21.42 23.98 17.73
C ARG A 60 22.84 24.35 18.23
N TYR A 61 23.84 24.33 17.36
CA TYR A 61 25.21 24.76 17.64
C TYR A 61 25.64 25.86 16.67
#